data_AF-L7Y7K3-F1
#
_entry.id   AF-L7Y7K3-F1
#
_cell.length_a   1.000
_cell.length_b   1.000
_cell.length_c   1.000
_cell.angle_alpha   90.00
_cell.angle_beta   90.00
_cell.angle_gamma   90.00
#
_symmetry.space_group_name_H-M   'P 1'
#
loop_
_entity.id
_entity.type
_entity.pdbx_description
1 polymer ?
#
loop_
_entity_poly.entity_id
_entity_poly.type
_entity_poly.pdbx_seq_one_letter_code
_entity_poly.pdbx_strand_id
1 'polypeptide(L)' 'MSKKIAEKKKKKIFQKMILAIRIIKSKKSGSYAFEDKMLTENEVKNFFKKND' A
#
# COMPACT_ATOMS: atom_id res chain seq x y z
N MET A 1 -14.54 -45.51 -13.12
CA MET A 1 -13.55 -44.66 -12.40
C MET A 1 -13.49 -43.29 -13.08
N SER A 2 -14.31 -42.34 -12.64
CA SER A 2 -14.35 -40.98 -13.19
C SER A 2 -13.22 -40.16 -12.58
N LYS A 3 -12.28 -39.70 -13.41
CA LYS A 3 -11.17 -38.82 -13.00
C LYS A 3 -11.76 -37.47 -12.59
N LYS A 4 -11.94 -37.25 -11.28
CA LYS A 4 -12.22 -35.92 -10.72
C LYS A 4 -10.99 -35.05 -10.99
N ILE A 5 -11.08 -34.23 -12.03
CA ILE A 5 -10.13 -33.14 -12.31
C ILE A 5 -10.24 -32.19 -11.12
N ALA A 6 -9.24 -32.24 -10.25
CA ALA A 6 -9.11 -31.29 -9.16
C ALA A 6 -8.91 -29.90 -9.78
N GLU A 7 -9.98 -29.10 -9.79
CA GLU A 7 -9.88 -27.67 -10.05
C GLU A 7 -8.87 -27.09 -9.04
N LYS A 8 -7.64 -26.85 -9.51
CA LYS A 8 -6.68 -25.99 -8.84
C LYS A 8 -7.33 -24.61 -8.78
N LYS A 9 -8.12 -24.34 -7.74
CA LYS A 9 -8.49 -22.99 -7.32
C LYS A 9 -7.18 -22.23 -7.18
N LYS A 10 -6.82 -21.42 -8.18
CA LYS A 10 -5.76 -20.41 -8.07
C LYS A 10 -6.11 -19.58 -6.84
N LYS A 11 -5.40 -19.80 -5.73
CA LYS A 11 -5.51 -18.93 -4.56
C LYS A 11 -5.24 -17.51 -5.06
N LYS A 12 -6.24 -16.64 -4.99
CA LYS A 12 -6.04 -15.20 -5.19
C LYS A 12 -4.94 -14.80 -4.21
N ILE A 13 -3.76 -14.46 -4.73
CA ILE A 13 -2.70 -13.88 -3.91
C ILE A 13 -3.22 -12.49 -3.55
N PHE A 14 -3.76 -12.37 -2.34
CA PHE A 14 -4.15 -11.08 -1.79
C PHE A 14 -2.86 -10.34 -1.50
N GLN A 15 -2.56 -9.31 -2.29
CA GLN A 15 -1.40 -8.48 -2.03
C GLN A 15 -1.65 -7.71 -0.73
N LYS A 16 -0.70 -7.80 0.20
CA LYS A 16 -0.77 -7.08 1.48
C LYS A 16 -0.73 -5.57 1.21
N MET A 17 -1.72 -4.86 1.72
CA MET A 17 -1.79 -3.40 1.70
C MET A 17 -1.35 -2.84 3.05
N ILE A 18 -0.73 -1.66 3.03
CA ILE A 18 -0.22 -0.95 4.19
C ILE A 18 -0.83 0.45 4.19
N LEU A 19 -1.48 0.83 5.28
CA LEU A 19 -1.92 2.21 5.50
C LEU A 19 -0.71 3.03 5.97
N ALA A 20 -0.21 3.90 5.10
CA ALA A 20 0.87 4.82 5.43
C ALA A 20 0.30 6.19 5.77
N ILE A 21 0.78 6.81 6.86
CA ILE A 21 0.38 8.15 7.30
C ILE A 21 1.65 8.97 7.49
N ARG A 22 1.74 10.14 6.86
CA ARG A 22 2.85 11.09 7.04
C ARG A 22 2.34 12.46 7.43
N ILE A 23 3.20 13.23 8.11
CA ILE A 23 2.93 14.60 8.52
C ILE A 23 3.62 15.53 7.53
N ILE A 24 2.86 16.43 6.91
CA ILE A 24 3.37 17.45 5.99
C ILE A 24 3.20 18.84 6.60
N LYS A 25 4.24 19.66 6.54
CA LYS A 25 4.19 21.06 6.98
C LYS A 25 3.78 21.96 5.80
N SER A 26 2.70 22.71 5.97
CA SER A 26 2.30 23.75 5.03
C SER A 26 3.35 24.86 4.99
N LYS A 27 3.87 25.15 3.79
CA LYS A 27 4.79 26.27 3.59
C LYS A 27 4.10 27.63 3.77
N LYS A 28 2.79 27.71 3.53
CA LYS A 28 2.00 28.96 3.57
C LYS A 28 1.58 29.32 4.99
N SER A 29 0.99 28.36 5.70
CA SER A 29 0.40 28.59 7.05
C SER A 29 1.31 28.12 8.18
N GLY A 30 2.37 27.35 7.90
CA GLY A 30 3.21 26.72 8.92
C GLY A 30 2.54 25.56 9.66
N SER A 31 1.25 25.31 9.43
CA SER A 31 0.48 24.25 10.05
C SER A 31 0.91 22.86 9.56
N TYR A 32 0.69 21.85 10.38
CA TYR A 32 0.92 20.45 10.03
C TYR A 32 -0.40 19.79 9.63
N ALA A 33 -0.36 19.00 8.56
CA ALA A 33 -1.48 18.19 8.11
C ALA A 33 -1.04 16.72 7.99
N PHE A 34 -1.99 15.81 8.16
CA PHE A 34 -1.78 14.39 7.91
C PHE A 34 -2.14 14.08 6.46
N GLU A 35 -1.29 13.29 5.82
CA GLU A 35 -1.56 12.70 4.51
C GLU A 35 -1.48 11.18 4.67
N ASP A 36 -2.58 10.49 4.38
CA ASP A 36 -2.69 9.04 4.45
C ASP A 36 -2.91 8.42 3.07
N LYS A 37 -2.34 7.22 2.86
CA LYS A 37 -2.47 6.47 1.61
C LYS A 37 -2.35 4.96 1.83
N MET A 38 -3.18 4.19 1.15
CA MET A 38 -3.04 2.74 1.05
C MET A 38 -1.97 2.39 0.02
N LEU A 39 -0.94 1.64 0.42
CA LEU A 39 0.24 1.34 -0.38
C LEU A 39 0.57 -0.15 -0.35
N THR A 40 1.24 -0.60 -1.41
CA THR A 40 1.98 -1.87 -1.40
C THR A 40 3.36 -1.69 -0.78
N GLU A 41 3.99 -2.79 -0.37
CA GLU A 41 5.29 -2.77 0.31
C GLU A 41 6.39 -2.03 -0.48
N ASN A 42 6.37 -2.12 -1.82
CA ASN A 42 7.31 -1.42 -2.68
C ASN A 42 7.08 0.10 -2.72
N GLU A 43 5.83 0.55 -2.58
CA GLU A 43 5.46 1.97 -2.65
C GLU A 43 5.74 2.72 -1.35
N VAL A 44 5.72 2.02 -0.21
CA VAL A 44 5.99 2.60 1.12
C VAL A 44 7.33 3.35 1.14
N LYS A 45 8.39 2.73 0.58
CA LYS A 45 9.73 3.36 0.53
C LYS A 45 9.70 4.69 -0.22
N ASN A 46 8.95 4.77 -1.31
CA ASN A 46 8.85 6.00 -2.11
C ASN A 46 7.97 7.06 -1.43
N PHE A 47 6.94 6.65 -0.69
CA PHE A 47 6.02 7.58 -0.02
C PHE A 47 6.68 8.39 1.11
N PHE A 48 7.60 7.77 1.84
CA PHE A 48 8.36 8.43 2.91
C PHE A 48 9.70 9.02 2.45
N LYS A 49 10.09 8.80 1.19
CA LYS A 49 11.30 9.41 0.64
C LYS A 49 11.08 10.92 0.53
N LYS A 50 12.02 11.68 1.09
CA LYS A 50 12.05 13.13 0.90
C LYS A 50 12.42 13.39 -0.56
N ASN A 51 11.62 14.19 -1.27
CA ASN A 51 12.08 14.77 -2.52
C ASN A 51 13.11 15.83 -2.11
N ASP A 52 14.40 15.50 -2.28
CA ASP A 52 15.50 16.44 -2.14
C ASP A 52 15.38 17.59 -3.16
#